data_AF-A0A2V6KYZ1-F1
#
_entry.id   AF-A0A2V6KYZ1-F1
#
_cell.length_a   1.000
_cell.length_b   1.000
_cell.length_c   1.000
_cell.angle_alpha   90.00
_cell.angle_beta   90.00
_cell.angle_gamma   90.00
#
_symmetry.space_group_name_H-M   'P 1'
#
loop_
_entity.id
_entity.type
_entity.pdbx_description
1 polymer ?
#
loop_
_entity_poly.entity_id
_entity_poly.type
_entity_poly.pdbx_seq_one_letter_code
_entity_poly.pdbx_strand_id
1 'polypeptide(L)'
;ANVRFYFFRYYADPENLRSDHYKAAQRLYEVQTVQSRYMASLGSAYRVVVVGKSPYPYDAEITRYLVQGQEYILAYDPQIEPPLAPVDGKGMAFLFFAGSEQYQERIRELYPGGRAEEVRNPVGRHVFYVYIVEPKLTPADSAAQ
;
A
#
# COMPACT_ATOMS: atom_id res chain seq x y z
N ALA A 1 -21.78 7.48 5.49
CA ALA A 1 -21.52 6.39 4.52
C ALA A 1 -21.30 5.07 5.25
N ASN A 2 -21.74 3.94 4.70
CA ASN A 2 -21.61 2.63 5.34
C ASN A 2 -20.20 2.05 5.13
N VAL A 3 -19.21 2.65 5.81
CA VAL A 3 -17.77 2.35 5.65
C VAL A 3 -17.51 0.85 5.81
N ARG A 4 -18.21 0.19 6.74
CA ARG A 4 -18.08 -1.25 6.98
C ARG A 4 -18.43 -2.11 5.76
N PHE A 5 -19.45 -1.75 5.01
CA PHE A 5 -19.81 -2.46 3.77
C PHE A 5 -18.70 -2.29 2.73
N TYR A 6 -18.33 -1.05 2.40
CA TYR A 6 -17.32 -0.78 1.37
C TYR A 6 -15.92 -1.29 1.73
N PHE A 7 -15.61 -1.37 3.03
CA PHE A 7 -14.29 -1.77 3.53
C PHE A 7 -14.15 -3.27 3.78
N PHE A 8 -15.19 -3.96 4.22
CA PHE A 8 -15.07 -5.39 4.58
C PHE A 8 -15.94 -6.33 3.75
N ARG A 9 -16.97 -5.82 3.07
CA ARG A 9 -17.99 -6.66 2.42
C ARG A 9 -18.10 -6.47 0.92
N TYR A 10 -17.82 -5.27 0.41
CA TYR A 10 -17.91 -4.99 -1.01
C TYR A 10 -16.80 -5.73 -1.74
N TYR A 11 -17.22 -6.67 -2.58
CA TYR A 11 -16.38 -7.37 -3.53
C TYR A 11 -17.24 -7.70 -4.75
N ALA A 12 -16.79 -7.31 -5.93
CA ALA A 12 -17.36 -7.76 -7.19
C ALA A 12 -16.22 -8.39 -8.00
N ASP A 13 -16.31 -9.71 -8.16
CA ASP A 13 -15.35 -10.49 -8.94
C ASP A 13 -15.45 -10.07 -10.42
N PRO A 14 -14.37 -9.50 -11.00
CA PRO A 14 -14.36 -9.12 -12.41
C PRO A 14 -14.73 -10.30 -13.32
N GLU A 15 -14.36 -11.53 -12.98
CA GLU A 15 -14.56 -12.68 -13.86
C GLU A 15 -16.04 -13.06 -14.03
N ASN A 16 -16.90 -12.62 -13.10
CA ASN A 16 -18.34 -12.82 -13.17
C ASN A 16 -19.06 -11.78 -14.05
N LEU A 17 -18.35 -10.77 -14.56
CA LEU A 17 -18.92 -9.73 -15.41
C LEU A 17 -18.96 -10.17 -16.88
N ARG A 18 -20.04 -9.87 -17.59
CA ARG A 18 -20.19 -10.25 -19.01
C ARG A 18 -19.41 -9.35 -19.99
N SER A 19 -19.24 -8.07 -19.64
CA SER A 19 -18.61 -7.08 -20.51
C SER A 19 -17.13 -6.91 -20.16
N ASP A 20 -16.25 -7.08 -21.15
CA ASP A 20 -14.80 -6.94 -20.94
C ASP A 20 -14.38 -5.54 -20.52
N HIS A 21 -15.12 -4.51 -20.95
CA HIS A 21 -14.88 -3.13 -20.49
C HIS A 21 -15.13 -2.99 -18.98
N TYR A 22 -16.24 -3.58 -18.49
CA TYR A 22 -16.53 -3.61 -17.06
C TYR A 22 -15.54 -4.50 -16.29
N LYS A 23 -15.05 -5.61 -16.87
CA LYS A 23 -13.99 -6.41 -16.25
C LYS A 23 -12.72 -5.59 -16.02
N ALA A 24 -12.27 -4.85 -17.04
CA ALA A 24 -11.06 -4.03 -16.96
C ALA A 24 -11.21 -2.93 -15.89
N ALA A 25 -12.33 -2.21 -15.90
CA ALA A 25 -12.63 -1.20 -14.87
C ALA A 25 -12.72 -1.82 -13.46
N GLN A 26 -13.37 -2.98 -13.31
CA GLN A 26 -13.50 -3.63 -12.02
C GLN A 26 -12.15 -4.12 -11.46
N ARG A 27 -11.26 -4.65 -12.32
CA ARG A 27 -9.88 -5.01 -11.92
C ARG A 27 -9.10 -3.80 -11.42
N LEU A 28 -9.24 -2.65 -12.09
CA LEU A 28 -8.64 -1.38 -11.66
C LEU A 28 -9.16 -0.95 -10.27
N TYR A 29 -10.47 -0.90 -10.09
CA TYR A 29 -11.08 -0.53 -8.81
C TYR A 29 -10.74 -1.50 -7.68
N GLU A 30 -10.57 -2.77 -8.00
CA GLU A 30 -10.17 -3.79 -7.05
C GLU A 30 -8.76 -3.54 -6.52
N VAL A 31 -7.79 -3.23 -7.39
CA VAL A 31 -6.41 -2.88 -6.97
C VAL A 31 -6.43 -1.67 -6.04
N GLN A 32 -7.13 -0.60 -6.42
CA GLN A 32 -7.25 0.60 -5.59
C GLN A 32 -7.94 0.32 -4.24
N THR A 33 -8.98 -0.53 -4.24
CA THR A 33 -9.70 -0.91 -3.02
C THR A 33 -8.81 -1.73 -2.09
N VAL A 34 -8.05 -2.69 -2.61
CA VAL A 34 -7.13 -3.52 -1.82
C VAL A 34 -5.98 -2.65 -1.28
N GLN A 35 -5.39 -1.80 -2.11
CA GLN A 35 -4.38 -0.82 -1.67
C GLN A 35 -4.91 0.03 -0.52
N SER A 36 -6.10 0.61 -0.67
CA SER A 36 -6.68 1.47 0.36
C SER A 36 -6.94 0.73 1.67
N ARG A 37 -7.47 -0.50 1.61
CA ARG A 37 -7.71 -1.33 2.80
C ARG A 37 -6.41 -1.66 3.51
N TYR A 38 -5.37 -1.98 2.75
CA TYR A 38 -4.06 -2.27 3.28
C TYR A 38 -3.47 -1.02 3.97
N MET A 39 -3.46 0.12 3.29
CA MET A 39 -2.99 1.40 3.88
C MET A 39 -3.75 1.75 5.17
N ALA A 40 -5.08 1.56 5.18
CA ALA A 40 -5.88 1.78 6.38
C ALA A 40 -5.56 0.80 7.51
N SER A 41 -5.20 -0.46 7.20
CA SER A 41 -4.76 -1.43 8.22
C SER A 41 -3.40 -1.10 8.85
N LEU A 42 -2.52 -0.39 8.13
CA LEU A 42 -1.27 0.10 8.69
C LEU A 42 -1.51 1.25 9.70
N GLY A 43 -2.50 2.11 9.42
CA GLY A 43 -2.77 3.29 10.24
C GLY A 43 -1.73 4.41 10.08
N SER A 44 -1.85 5.45 10.89
CA SER A 44 -1.03 6.68 10.81
C SER A 44 0.41 6.51 11.30
N ALA A 45 0.75 5.35 11.88
CA ALA A 45 2.09 5.02 12.34
C ALA A 45 3.07 4.70 11.20
N TYR A 46 2.60 4.60 9.95
CA TYR A 46 3.45 4.31 8.80
C TYR A 46 3.43 5.44 7.78
N ARG A 47 4.57 5.60 7.11
CA ARG A 47 4.67 6.33 5.84
C ARG A 47 4.53 5.30 4.72
N VAL A 48 3.58 5.52 3.83
CA VAL A 48 3.32 4.64 2.70
C VAL A 48 4.09 5.17 1.49
N VAL A 49 4.93 4.33 0.90
CA VAL A 49 5.76 4.67 -0.26
C VAL A 49 5.36 3.73 -1.39
N VAL A 50 4.83 4.27 -2.49
CA VAL A 50 4.63 3.49 -3.72
C VAL A 50 5.88 3.61 -4.57
N VAL A 51 6.45 2.45 -4.87
CA VAL A 51 7.74 2.34 -5.56
C VAL A 51 7.51 2.06 -7.04
N GLY A 52 8.22 2.79 -7.90
CA GLY A 52 8.12 2.66 -9.34
C GLY A 52 6.94 3.42 -9.94
N LYS A 53 6.86 3.40 -11.27
CA LYS A 53 5.66 3.86 -12.00
C LYS A 53 4.56 2.83 -11.84
N SER A 54 3.60 3.09 -10.97
CA SER A 54 2.36 2.32 -10.91
C SER A 54 1.43 2.73 -12.08
N PRO A 55 0.86 1.77 -12.85
CA PRO A 55 -0.24 2.07 -13.76
C PRO A 55 -1.53 2.46 -13.02
N TYR A 56 -1.52 2.33 -11.69
CA TYR A 56 -2.57 2.70 -10.76
C TYR A 56 -2.05 3.85 -9.89
N PRO A 57 -1.87 5.06 -10.45
CA PRO A 57 -1.42 6.19 -9.66
C PRO A 57 -2.41 6.41 -8.51
N TYR A 58 -1.86 6.66 -7.33
CA TYR A 58 -2.68 7.11 -6.22
C TYR A 58 -3.25 8.48 -6.56
N ASP A 59 -4.55 8.57 -6.48
CA ASP A 59 -5.31 9.79 -6.65
C ASP A 59 -6.12 9.94 -5.36
N ALA A 60 -5.87 11.01 -4.61
CA ALA A 60 -6.48 11.22 -3.30
C ALA A 60 -8.01 11.44 -3.37
N GLU A 61 -8.54 11.83 -4.54
CA GLU A 61 -9.98 12.01 -4.75
C GLU A 61 -10.67 10.66 -4.97
N ILE A 62 -10.03 9.73 -5.70
CA ILE A 62 -10.57 8.40 -5.96
C ILE A 62 -10.11 7.35 -4.95
N THR A 63 -8.99 7.59 -4.26
CA THR A 63 -8.47 6.73 -3.19
C THR A 63 -9.26 7.03 -1.94
N ARG A 64 -10.29 6.21 -1.73
CA ARG A 64 -11.46 6.52 -0.91
C ARG A 64 -11.18 6.67 0.59
N TYR A 65 -9.95 6.46 1.05
CA TYR A 65 -9.62 6.36 2.46
C TYR A 65 -8.26 6.99 2.77
N LEU A 66 -8.28 8.29 3.08
CA LEU A 66 -7.16 8.97 3.74
C LEU A 66 -7.20 8.65 5.23
N VAL A 67 -6.16 7.99 5.74
CA VAL A 67 -5.92 7.93 7.19
C VAL A 67 -5.31 9.25 7.61
N GLN A 68 -5.96 9.98 8.52
CA GLN A 68 -5.44 11.25 9.00
C GLN A 68 -4.03 11.08 9.58
N GLY A 69 -3.07 11.88 9.11
CA GLY A 69 -1.67 11.85 9.55
C GLY A 69 -0.80 10.74 8.93
N GLN A 70 -1.37 9.86 8.11
CA GLN A 70 -0.60 8.92 7.30
C GLN A 70 -0.02 9.66 6.08
N GLU A 71 1.28 9.52 5.87
CA GLU A 71 1.95 10.10 4.71
C GLU A 71 1.91 9.14 3.53
N TYR A 72 1.71 9.69 2.34
CA TYR A 72 1.78 8.96 1.08
C TYR A 72 2.84 9.57 0.18
N ILE A 73 3.76 8.75 -0.32
CA ILE A 73 4.94 9.17 -1.08
C ILE A 73 5.04 8.35 -2.36
N LEU A 74 5.32 9.00 -3.48
CA LEU A 74 5.69 8.35 -4.74
C LEU A 74 7.21 8.39 -4.87
N ALA A 75 7.84 7.22 -5.00
CA ALA A 75 9.26 7.07 -5.30
C ALA A 75 9.40 6.41 -6.67
N TYR A 76 9.66 7.19 -7.72
CA TYR A 76 9.56 6.70 -9.10
C TYR A 76 10.72 5.80 -9.47
N ASP A 77 11.92 6.12 -9.00
CA ASP A 77 13.11 5.32 -9.23
C ASP A 77 14.06 5.32 -8.02
N PRO A 78 13.97 4.32 -7.13
CA PRO A 78 14.86 4.17 -5.98
C PRO A 78 16.34 3.94 -6.32
N GLN A 79 16.70 3.75 -7.59
CA GLN A 79 18.10 3.60 -7.98
C GLN A 79 18.82 4.95 -8.04
N ILE A 80 18.10 6.02 -8.40
CA ILE A 80 18.66 7.37 -8.58
C ILE A 80 18.12 8.37 -7.56
N GLU A 81 16.92 8.13 -7.03
CA GLU A 81 16.35 8.97 -5.98
C GLU A 81 17.06 8.70 -4.63
N PRO A 82 17.33 9.76 -3.85
CA PRO A 82 17.92 9.59 -2.53
C PRO A 82 16.97 8.82 -1.60
N PRO A 83 17.50 8.01 -0.66
CA PRO A 83 16.67 7.36 0.34
C PRO A 83 15.89 8.38 1.18
N LEU A 84 14.64 8.05 1.48
CA LEU A 84 13.79 8.83 2.37
C LEU A 84 14.35 8.75 3.80
N ALA A 85 14.49 9.91 4.44
CA ALA A 85 14.87 9.95 5.84
C ALA A 85 13.79 9.28 6.72
N PRO A 86 14.18 8.50 7.75
CA PRO A 86 13.27 8.03 8.77
C PRO A 86 12.57 9.21 9.49
N VAL A 87 11.35 8.97 9.95
CA VAL A 87 10.61 9.92 10.81
C VAL A 87 10.42 9.25 12.16
N ASP A 88 10.75 9.96 13.23
CA ASP A 88 10.63 9.42 14.60
C ASP A 88 9.19 8.97 14.88
N GLY A 89 9.07 7.79 15.50
CA GLY A 89 7.78 7.16 15.79
C GLY A 89 7.02 6.64 14.56
N LYS A 90 7.57 6.74 13.35
CA LYS A 90 6.94 6.19 12.13
C LYS A 90 7.74 5.05 11.50
N GLY A 91 7.01 4.03 11.08
CA GLY A 91 7.50 2.98 10.19
C GLY A 91 7.39 3.39 8.72
N MET A 92 7.85 2.52 7.83
CA MET A 92 7.72 2.68 6.39
C MET A 92 7.12 1.43 5.76
N ALA A 93 6.18 1.61 4.83
CA ALA A 93 5.61 0.53 4.04
C ALA A 93 5.83 0.84 2.56
N PHE A 94 6.67 0.04 1.90
CA PHE A 94 6.98 0.16 0.48
C PHE A 94 6.10 -0.79 -0.33
N LEU A 95 5.22 -0.26 -1.16
CA LEU A 95 4.32 -1.01 -2.02
C LEU A 95 4.95 -1.17 -3.41
N PHE A 96 4.95 -2.41 -3.92
CA PHE A 96 5.46 -2.77 -5.24
C PHE A 96 4.35 -3.40 -6.08
N PHE A 97 3.84 -2.66 -7.06
CA PHE A 97 2.85 -3.14 -8.01
C PHE A 97 3.52 -3.90 -9.16
N ALA A 98 2.69 -4.52 -10.00
CA ALA A 98 3.16 -5.18 -11.22
C ALA A 98 4.06 -4.26 -12.05
N GLY A 99 5.31 -4.69 -12.28
CA GLY A 99 6.34 -3.96 -13.03
C GLY A 99 7.35 -3.19 -12.16
N SER A 100 7.16 -3.13 -10.84
CA SER A 100 8.08 -2.47 -9.91
C SER A 100 8.81 -3.43 -8.97
N GLU A 101 8.62 -4.75 -9.12
CA GLU A 101 9.18 -5.78 -8.24
C GLU A 101 10.71 -5.79 -8.25
N GLN A 102 11.34 -5.39 -9.37
CA GLN A 102 12.79 -5.25 -9.51
C GLN A 102 13.41 -4.32 -8.46
N TYR A 103 12.64 -3.42 -7.86
CA TYR A 103 13.13 -2.50 -6.83
C TYR A 103 13.13 -3.08 -5.42
N GLN A 104 12.55 -4.28 -5.20
CA GLN A 104 12.46 -4.86 -3.85
C GLN A 104 13.82 -5.08 -3.20
N GLU A 105 14.79 -5.60 -3.95
CA GLU A 105 16.15 -5.82 -3.43
C GLU A 105 16.81 -4.51 -3.05
N ARG A 106 16.71 -3.49 -3.92
CA ARG A 106 17.24 -2.16 -3.64
C ARG A 106 16.63 -1.54 -2.39
N ILE A 107 15.32 -1.66 -2.20
CA ILE A 107 14.66 -1.15 -0.99
C ILE A 107 15.14 -1.91 0.26
N ARG A 108 15.35 -3.23 0.19
CA ARG A 108 15.88 -4.00 1.33
C ARG A 108 17.28 -3.57 1.73
N GLU A 109 18.13 -3.22 0.76
CA GLU A 109 19.47 -2.67 1.01
C GLU A 109 19.40 -1.30 1.67
N LEU A 110 18.53 -0.42 1.18
CA LEU A 110 18.38 0.94 1.68
C LEU A 110 17.75 1.00 3.08
N TYR A 111 16.85 0.06 3.39
CA TYR A 111 16.11 0.03 4.64
C TYR A 111 16.17 -1.37 5.27
N PRO A 112 17.30 -1.76 5.88
CA PRO A 112 17.46 -3.10 6.43
C PRO A 112 16.55 -3.35 7.64
N GLY A 113 16.26 -4.63 7.90
CA GLY A 113 15.50 -5.07 9.07
C GLY A 113 13.97 -5.08 8.89
N GLY A 114 13.48 -4.77 7.69
CA GLY A 114 12.08 -4.93 7.35
C GLY A 114 11.68 -6.35 6.94
N ARG A 115 10.37 -6.55 6.76
CA ARG A 115 9.74 -7.82 6.40
C ARG A 115 8.97 -7.70 5.09
N ALA A 116 9.07 -8.72 4.24
CA ALA A 116 8.31 -8.80 3.01
C ALA A 116 6.93 -9.44 3.26
N GLU A 117 5.92 -8.91 2.60
CA GLU A 117 4.55 -9.44 2.58
C GLU A 117 4.02 -9.51 1.15
N GLU A 118 3.09 -10.42 0.92
CA GLU A 118 2.29 -10.49 -0.29
C GLU A 118 0.86 -10.06 0.03
N VAL A 119 0.33 -9.08 -0.70
CA VAL A 119 -1.04 -8.62 -0.51
C VAL A 119 -1.94 -9.22 -1.57
N ARG A 120 -3.00 -9.89 -1.11
CA ARG A 120 -3.99 -10.59 -1.94
C ARG A 120 -5.37 -9.96 -1.78
N ASN A 121 -6.18 -10.08 -2.82
CA ASN A 121 -7.60 -9.69 -2.77
C ASN A 121 -8.42 -10.75 -1.99
N PRO A 122 -9.72 -10.51 -1.72
CA PRO A 122 -10.58 -11.46 -1.00
C PRO A 122 -10.73 -12.86 -1.63
N VAL A 123 -10.44 -13.02 -2.92
CA VAL A 123 -10.46 -14.33 -3.61
C VAL A 123 -9.06 -14.97 -3.71
N GLY A 124 -8.06 -14.42 -3.01
CA GLY A 124 -6.72 -14.98 -2.92
C GLY A 124 -5.79 -14.64 -4.09
N ARG A 125 -6.20 -13.80 -5.03
CA ARG A 125 -5.36 -13.32 -6.14
C ARG A 125 -4.33 -12.32 -5.63
N HIS A 126 -3.08 -12.48 -6.06
CA HIS A 126 -2.02 -11.50 -5.85
C HIS A 126 -2.44 -10.12 -6.38
N VAL A 127 -2.10 -9.06 -5.65
CA VAL A 127 -2.31 -7.68 -6.07
C VAL A 127 -1.00 -6.91 -6.11
N PHE A 128 -0.22 -6.93 -5.02
CA PHE A 128 1.10 -6.30 -4.93
C PHE A 128 1.94 -6.91 -3.80
N TYR A 129 3.24 -6.67 -3.84
CA TYR A 129 4.14 -6.96 -2.73
C TYR A 129 4.29 -5.74 -1.82
N VAL A 130 4.64 -5.99 -0.56
CA VAL A 130 4.98 -4.94 0.39
C VAL A 130 6.28 -5.29 1.12
N TYR A 131 7.08 -4.28 1.40
CA TYR A 131 8.19 -4.37 2.35
C TYR A 131 7.96 -3.39 3.50
N ILE A 132 7.90 -3.89 4.73
CA ILE A 132 7.56 -3.09 5.92
C ILE A 132 8.79 -2.96 6.80
N VAL A 133 9.09 -1.72 7.18
CA VAL A 133 10.05 -1.38 8.23
C VAL A 133 9.23 -0.87 9.41
N GLU A 134 9.32 -1.57 10.53
CA GLU A 134 8.50 -1.26 11.71
C GLU A 134 8.86 0.11 12.32
N PRO A 135 7.88 0.82 12.91
CA PRO A 135 8.17 2.03 13.66
C PRO A 135 9.14 1.72 14.79
N LYS A 136 10.20 2.51 14.92
CA LYS A 136 11.04 2.46 16.11
C LYS A 136 10.29 3.17 17.23
N LEU A 137 9.57 2.39 18.05
CA LEU A 137 8.93 2.91 19.25
C LEU A 137 10.00 3.52 20.16
N THR A 138 9.79 4.77 20.57
CA THR A 138 10.59 5.30 21.67
C THR A 138 10.05 4.72 22.99
N PRO A 139 10.88 4.56 24.04
CA PRO A 139 10.45 3.99 25.31
C PRO A 139 9.24 4.70 25.94
N ALA A 140 9.00 5.97 25.60
CA ALA A 140 7.86 6.75 26.07
C ALA A 140 6.51 6.24 25.54
N ASP A 141 6.49 5.67 24.33
CA ASP A 141 5.25 5.18 23.69
C ASP A 141 4.83 3.80 24.21
N SER A 142 5.75 3.06 24.83
CA SER A 142 5.49 1.73 25.41
C SER A 142 4.76 1.79 26.75
N ALA A 143 4.71 2.97 27.39
CA ALA A 143 4.07 3.17 28.69
C ALA A 143 2.58 3.56 28.59
N ALA A 144 2.03 3.69 27.38
CA ALA A 144 0.67 4.15 27.12
C ALA A 144 -0.25 3.10 26.47
N GLN A 145 0.17 1.83 26.38
CA GLN A 145 -0.65 0.71 25.91
C GLN A 145 -1.16 -0.18 27.04
#